data_AF-A0A919HW25-F1
#
_entry.id   AF-A0A919HW25-F1
#
_cell.length_a   1.000
_cell.length_b   1.000
_cell.length_c   1.000
_cell.angle_alpha   90.00
_cell.angle_beta   90.00
_cell.angle_gamma   90.00
#
_symmetry.space_group_name_H-M   'P 1'
#
loop_
_entity.id
_entity.type
_entity.pdbx_description
1 polymer ?
#
loop_
_entity_poly.entity_id
_entity_poly.type
_entity_poly.pdbx_seq_one_letter_code
_entity_poly.pdbx_strand_id
1 'polypeptide(L)'
;MSQRHGAPVPDNAVSLAINSRSGRTQNHFHIHISCLRPDVRAQLDKDTAAISSRWLPLPGGLQGHEYGARRVTEAELAQRSPFLMLAEEVPEAREHMGRFALAMAQQSDGSLVLLATERNLLTLNRASAEEIQDHRCAILNANH
;
A
#
# COMPACT_ATOMS: atom_id res chain seq x y z
N MET A 1 8.39 14.51 4.57
CA MET A 1 8.85 14.51 3.16
C MET A 1 9.00 15.93 2.61
N SER A 2 7.95 16.77 2.64
CA SER A 2 7.97 18.15 2.11
C SER A 2 9.15 19.02 2.59
N GLN A 3 9.50 18.96 3.87
CA GLN A 3 10.67 19.68 4.41
C GLN A 3 11.97 19.31 3.70
N ARG A 4 12.17 18.03 3.38
CA ARG A 4 13.38 17.56 2.67
C ARG A 4 13.31 17.87 1.17
N HIS A 5 12.10 17.89 0.60
CA HIS A 5 11.89 18.27 -0.80
C HIS A 5 12.08 19.77 -1.05
N GLY A 6 11.81 20.61 -0.04
CA GLY A 6 11.88 22.08 -0.14
C GLY A 6 10.59 22.73 -0.65
N ALA A 7 9.56 21.95 -0.94
CA ALA A 7 8.23 22.39 -1.36
C ALA A 7 7.15 21.41 -0.86
N PRO A 8 5.86 21.79 -0.87
CA PRO A 8 4.77 20.86 -0.57
C PRO A 8 4.83 19.62 -1.48
N VAL A 9 4.83 18.43 -0.87
CA VAL A 9 4.65 17.16 -1.57
C VAL A 9 3.15 16.84 -1.57
N PRO A 10 2.53 16.60 -2.73
CA PRO A 10 1.09 16.32 -2.80
C PRO A 10 0.78 14.94 -2.20
N ASP A 11 -0.37 14.82 -1.53
CA ASP A 11 -0.75 13.59 -0.81
C ASP A 11 -0.86 12.38 -1.75
N ASN A 12 -1.32 12.59 -2.99
CA ASN A 12 -1.43 11.55 -4.01
C ASN A 12 -0.08 10.96 -4.46
N ALA A 13 1.04 11.62 -4.12
CA ALA A 13 2.39 11.12 -4.35
C ALA A 13 2.94 10.35 -3.14
N VAL A 14 2.31 10.41 -1.97
CA VAL A 14 2.80 9.75 -0.75
C VAL A 14 2.22 8.35 -0.61
N SER A 15 3.03 7.44 -0.08
CA SER A 15 2.61 6.12 0.33
C SER A 15 3.24 5.72 1.66
N LEU A 16 2.52 4.91 2.42
CA LEU A 16 3.01 4.24 3.63
C LEU A 16 3.07 2.75 3.33
N ALA A 17 4.16 2.08 3.67
CA ALA A 17 4.32 0.64 3.45
C ALA A 17 5.00 -0.04 4.64
N ILE A 18 4.59 -1.26 4.95
CA ILE A 18 5.24 -2.13 5.93
C ILE A 18 5.48 -3.50 5.32
N ASN A 19 6.74 -3.92 5.33
CA ASN A 19 7.16 -5.20 4.81
C ASN A 19 6.92 -6.32 5.83
N SER A 20 6.61 -7.51 5.33
CA SER A 20 6.54 -8.73 6.14
C SER A 20 7.92 -9.11 6.70
N ARG A 21 7.97 -10.16 7.54
CA ARG A 21 9.25 -10.69 8.03
C ARG A 21 10.18 -11.13 6.91
N SER A 22 9.65 -11.70 5.83
CA SER A 22 10.47 -12.13 4.69
C SER A 22 10.88 -10.98 3.76
N GLY A 23 10.20 -9.84 3.81
CA GLY A 23 10.46 -8.67 2.99
C GLY A 23 11.41 -7.64 3.64
N ARG A 24 11.88 -7.86 4.87
CA ARG A 24 12.71 -6.89 5.61
C ARG A 24 13.99 -7.47 6.18
N THR A 25 14.92 -6.60 6.53
CA THR A 25 16.18 -6.97 7.21
C THR A 25 16.22 -6.53 8.67
N GLN A 26 15.58 -5.41 9.04
CA GLN A 26 15.49 -4.97 10.43
C GLN A 26 14.34 -5.68 11.15
N ASN A 27 14.60 -6.14 12.38
CA ASN A 27 13.61 -6.83 13.21
C ASN A 27 13.03 -5.92 14.30
N HIS A 28 12.81 -4.66 13.94
CA HIS A 28 12.05 -3.68 14.72
C HIS A 28 10.97 -3.11 13.81
N PHE A 29 9.78 -2.83 14.34
CA PHE A 29 8.66 -2.33 13.55
C PHE A 29 9.01 -0.99 12.91
N HIS A 30 8.85 -0.88 11.59
CA HIS A 30 9.05 0.37 10.86
C HIS A 30 8.10 0.43 9.66
N ILE A 31 7.55 1.62 9.43
CA ILE A 31 6.74 1.95 8.26
C ILE A 31 7.58 2.84 7.36
N HIS A 32 7.67 2.48 6.08
CA HIS A 32 8.32 3.26 5.05
C HIS A 32 7.36 4.35 4.57
N ILE A 33 7.76 5.61 4.74
CA ILE A 33 7.02 6.76 4.22
C ILE A 33 7.82 7.33 3.06
N SER A 34 7.33 7.13 1.84
CA SER A 34 8.05 7.46 0.60
C SER A 34 7.09 7.78 -0.53
N CYS A 35 7.64 8.23 -1.67
CA CYS A 35 6.84 8.48 -2.86
C CYS A 35 6.30 7.17 -3.46
N LEU A 36 5.06 7.20 -3.92
CA LEU A 36 4.46 6.12 -4.70
C LEU A 36 5.10 6.07 -6.10
N ARG A 37 5.27 4.87 -6.66
CA ARG A 37 5.75 4.76 -8.05
C ARG A 37 4.70 5.30 -9.04
N PRO A 38 5.12 5.97 -10.14
CA PRO A 38 4.19 6.47 -11.15
C PRO A 38 3.31 5.40 -11.80
N ASP A 39 3.84 4.20 -12.05
CA ASP A 39 3.09 3.07 -12.62
C ASP A 39 2.00 2.57 -11.66
N VAL A 40 2.31 2.48 -10.36
CA VAL A 40 1.35 2.12 -9.33
C VAL A 40 0.27 3.19 -9.17
N ARG A 41 0.64 4.48 -9.18
CA ARG A 41 -0.32 5.60 -9.17
C ARG A 41 -1.35 5.45 -10.29
N ALA A 42 -0.88 5.27 -11.53
CA ALA A 42 -1.74 5.13 -12.69
C ALA A 42 -2.67 3.91 -12.58
N GLN A 43 -2.20 2.78 -12.06
CA GLN A 43 -3.02 1.59 -11.85
C GLN A 43 -4.11 1.83 -10.80
N LEU A 44 -3.77 2.44 -9.65
CA LEU A 44 -4.75 2.76 -8.61
C LEU A 44 -5.81 3.76 -9.09
N ASP A 45 -5.42 4.73 -9.92
CA ASP A 45 -6.35 5.70 -10.50
C ASP A 45 -7.33 5.01 -11.46
N LYS A 46 -6.82 4.10 -12.30
CA LYS A 46 -7.64 3.30 -13.22
C LYS A 46 -8.68 2.45 -12.49
N ASP A 47 -8.31 1.84 -11.36
CA ASP A 47 -9.17 0.92 -10.62
C ASP A 47 -10.00 1.60 -9.51
N THR A 48 -9.96 2.93 -9.41
CA THR A 48 -10.57 3.67 -8.29
C THR A 48 -12.06 3.36 -8.08
N ALA A 49 -12.81 3.14 -9.17
CA ALA A 49 -14.22 2.77 -9.10
C ALA A 49 -14.48 1.32 -8.67
N ALA A 50 -13.51 0.42 -8.87
CA ALA A 50 -13.63 -1.00 -8.53
C ALA A 50 -13.24 -1.30 -7.07
N ILE A 51 -12.44 -0.43 -6.44
CA ILE A 51 -11.98 -0.60 -5.06
C ILE A 51 -13.14 -0.32 -4.08
N SER A 52 -13.68 -1.37 -3.46
CA SER A 52 -14.79 -1.27 -2.51
C SER A 52 -14.32 -1.09 -1.06
N SER A 53 -15.25 -0.94 -0.12
CA SER A 53 -14.95 -0.96 1.33
C SER A 53 -14.70 -2.37 1.89
N ARG A 54 -14.70 -3.40 1.05
CA ARG A 54 -14.30 -4.77 1.38
C ARG A 54 -12.97 -5.10 0.72
N TRP A 55 -12.17 -5.94 1.37
CA TRP A 55 -10.98 -6.52 0.74
C TRP A 55 -11.37 -7.35 -0.48
N LEU A 56 -10.90 -6.92 -1.65
CA LEU A 56 -11.04 -7.64 -2.90
C LEU A 56 -9.70 -7.64 -3.64
N PRO A 57 -9.40 -8.67 -4.47
CA PRO A 57 -8.24 -8.63 -5.34
C PRO A 57 -8.23 -7.38 -6.23
N LEU A 58 -7.12 -6.67 -6.26
CA LEU A 58 -6.88 -5.56 -7.17
C LEU A 58 -6.65 -6.12 -8.58
N PRO A 59 -7.44 -5.72 -9.59
CA PRO A 59 -7.28 -6.23 -10.96
C PRO A 59 -5.85 -6.01 -11.49
N GLY A 60 -5.20 -7.09 -11.91
CA GLY A 60 -3.82 -7.05 -12.43
C GLY A 60 -2.71 -7.00 -11.38
N GLY A 61 -3.05 -6.85 -10.09
CA GLY A 61 -2.06 -6.77 -9.02
C GLY A 61 -1.14 -5.55 -9.10
N LEU A 62 -0.02 -5.59 -8.38
CA LEU A 62 1.02 -4.54 -8.43
C LEU A 62 2.39 -5.22 -8.49
N GLN A 63 3.29 -4.69 -9.33
CA GLN A 63 4.66 -5.20 -9.49
C GLN A 63 4.75 -6.72 -9.75
N GLY A 64 3.73 -7.28 -10.43
CA GLY A 64 3.64 -8.70 -10.75
C GLY A 64 3.14 -9.60 -9.61
N HIS A 65 2.71 -9.01 -8.49
CA HIS A 65 2.22 -9.72 -7.31
C HIS A 65 0.73 -9.46 -7.08
N GLU A 66 0.05 -10.42 -6.47
CA GLU A 66 -1.34 -10.26 -6.05
C GLU A 66 -1.43 -9.28 -4.89
N TYR A 67 -2.37 -8.35 -5.00
CA TYR A 67 -2.71 -7.40 -3.94
C TYR A 67 -4.22 -7.44 -3.70
N GLY A 68 -4.61 -7.51 -2.43
CA GLY A 68 -5.94 -7.09 -2.01
C GLY A 68 -5.98 -5.57 -1.87
N ALA A 69 -7.09 -4.95 -2.24
CA ALA A 69 -7.36 -3.54 -2.04
C ALA A 69 -8.66 -3.34 -1.26
N ARG A 70 -8.67 -2.35 -0.36
CA ARG A 70 -9.84 -1.93 0.40
C ARG A 70 -9.83 -0.41 0.55
N ARG A 71 -10.89 0.25 0.10
CA ARG A 71 -11.14 1.67 0.37
C ARG A 71 -11.40 1.86 1.87
N VAL A 72 -10.85 2.93 2.43
CA VAL A 72 -11.00 3.30 3.84
C VAL A 72 -11.14 4.82 3.96
N THR A 73 -11.93 5.26 4.92
CA THR A 73 -12.04 6.68 5.28
C THR A 73 -11.11 7.05 6.44
N GLU A 74 -10.81 8.34 6.59
CA GLU A 74 -10.05 8.83 7.76
C GLU A 74 -10.77 8.52 9.08
N ALA A 75 -12.10 8.63 9.09
CA ALA A 75 -12.93 8.30 10.26
C ALA A 75 -12.82 6.82 10.67
N GLU A 76 -12.75 5.91 9.70
CA GLU A 76 -12.48 4.49 9.97
C GLU A 76 -11.06 4.27 10.50
N LEU A 77 -10.04 4.91 9.91
CA LEU A 77 -8.65 4.79 10.36
C LEU A 77 -8.43 5.33 11.77
N ALA A 78 -9.19 6.35 12.18
CA ALA A 78 -9.17 6.87 13.54
C ALA A 78 -9.70 5.86 14.57
N GLN A 79 -10.51 4.88 14.14
CA GLN A 79 -11.12 3.88 15.01
C GLN A 79 -10.43 2.51 14.94
N ARG A 80 -9.97 2.10 13.76
CA ARG A 80 -9.38 0.78 13.50
C ARG A 80 -8.10 0.91 12.70
N SER A 81 -7.06 0.21 13.12
CA SER A 81 -5.81 0.16 12.36
C SER A 81 -5.96 -0.73 11.11
N PRO A 82 -5.18 -0.49 10.05
CA PRO A 82 -5.14 -1.38 8.87
C PRO A 82 -4.85 -2.85 9.23
N PHE A 83 -4.08 -3.09 10.29
CA PHE A 83 -3.77 -4.44 10.79
C PHE A 83 -5.00 -5.15 11.35
N LEU A 84 -5.85 -4.45 12.11
CA LEU A 84 -7.09 -5.01 12.63
C LEU A 84 -8.09 -5.28 11.49
N MET A 85 -8.20 -4.34 10.54
CA MET A 85 -9.04 -4.54 9.36
C MET A 85 -8.60 -5.78 8.56
N LEU A 86 -7.29 -5.98 8.36
CA LEU A 86 -6.77 -7.17 7.70
C LEU A 86 -7.10 -8.44 8.50
N ALA A 87 -6.77 -8.47 9.80
CA ALA A 87 -6.93 -9.65 10.64
C ALA A 87 -8.39 -10.09 10.81
N GLU A 88 -9.34 -9.16 10.74
CA GLU A 88 -10.76 -9.46 10.98
C GLU A 88 -11.54 -9.73 9.69
N GLU A 89 -11.08 -9.21 8.55
CA GLU A 89 -11.87 -9.22 7.31
C GLU A 89 -11.27 -10.12 6.21
N VAL A 90 -9.99 -10.51 6.32
CA VAL A 90 -9.35 -11.43 5.37
C VAL A 90 -9.24 -12.83 5.99
N PRO A 91 -9.77 -13.88 5.32
CA PRO A 91 -9.65 -15.26 5.80
C PRO A 91 -8.21 -15.65 6.13
N GLU A 92 -8.02 -16.36 7.24
CA GLU A 92 -6.73 -16.88 7.72
C GLU A 92 -5.67 -15.82 8.08
N ALA A 93 -5.89 -14.53 7.77
CA ALA A 93 -4.91 -13.47 8.02
C ALA A 93 -4.58 -13.32 9.51
N ARG A 94 -5.57 -13.45 10.41
CA ARG A 94 -5.40 -13.33 11.86
C ARG A 94 -4.30 -14.25 12.41
N GLU A 95 -4.23 -15.48 11.90
CA GLU A 95 -3.27 -16.51 12.33
C GLU A 95 -1.92 -16.40 11.59
N HIS A 96 -1.88 -15.62 10.52
CA HIS A 96 -0.77 -15.55 9.57
C HIS A 96 -0.26 -14.14 9.27
N MET A 97 -0.57 -13.15 10.12
CA MET A 97 -0.21 -11.73 9.93
C MET A 97 1.26 -11.51 9.54
N GLY A 98 2.20 -12.32 10.04
CA GLY A 98 3.63 -12.21 9.69
C GLY A 98 3.99 -12.54 8.24
N ARG A 99 3.06 -13.10 7.46
CA ARG A 99 3.18 -13.38 6.01
C ARG A 99 2.68 -12.23 5.15
N PHE A 100 1.93 -11.30 5.72
CA PHE A 100 1.35 -10.18 5.01
C PHE A 100 2.25 -8.95 5.09
N ALA A 101 2.18 -8.15 4.05
CA ALA A 101 2.64 -6.77 4.02
C ALA A 101 1.45 -5.86 3.74
N LEU A 102 1.50 -4.64 4.26
CA LEU A 102 0.44 -3.66 4.10
C LEU A 102 1.00 -2.36 3.51
N ALA A 103 0.20 -1.69 2.71
CA ALA A 103 0.46 -0.32 2.28
C ALA A 103 -0.81 0.53 2.31
N MET A 104 -0.61 1.84 2.25
CA MET A 104 -1.67 2.84 2.17
C MET A 104 -1.27 3.96 1.21
N ALA A 105 -2.22 4.41 0.40
CA ALA A 105 -2.07 5.55 -0.51
C ALA A 105 -3.42 6.27 -0.67
N GLN A 106 -3.39 7.52 -1.14
CA GLN A 106 -4.61 8.25 -1.53
C GLN A 106 -5.09 7.80 -2.92
N GLN A 107 -6.39 7.79 -3.15
CA GLN A 107 -7.03 7.56 -4.46
C GLN A 107 -7.29 8.90 -5.17
N SER A 108 -7.59 8.85 -6.47
CA SER A 108 -7.85 10.06 -7.28
C SER A 108 -9.09 10.85 -6.85
N ASP A 109 -10.02 10.22 -6.14
CA ASP A 109 -11.20 10.85 -5.55
C ASP A 109 -10.95 11.40 -4.13
N GLY A 110 -9.71 11.37 -3.65
CA GLY A 110 -9.32 11.84 -2.32
C GLY A 110 -9.53 10.82 -1.19
N SER A 111 -10.20 9.69 -1.43
CA SER A 111 -10.30 8.62 -0.44
C SER A 111 -8.97 7.89 -0.23
N LEU A 112 -8.85 7.05 0.80
CA LEU A 112 -7.66 6.24 1.04
C LEU A 112 -7.88 4.80 0.62
N VAL A 113 -6.84 4.15 0.12
CA VAL A 113 -6.82 2.71 -0.15
C VAL A 113 -5.80 2.03 0.74
N LEU A 114 -6.21 0.93 1.36
CA LEU A 114 -5.34 -0.06 1.97
C LEU A 114 -5.04 -1.16 0.96
N LEU A 115 -3.77 -1.55 0.92
CA LEU A 115 -3.24 -2.59 0.06
C LEU A 115 -2.64 -3.69 0.94
N ALA A 116 -2.90 -4.95 0.60
CA ALA A 116 -2.35 -6.10 1.30
C ALA A 116 -1.80 -7.12 0.30
N THR A 117 -0.62 -7.65 0.57
CA THR A 117 -0.05 -8.75 -0.21
C THR A 117 0.50 -9.82 0.71
N GLU A 118 0.34 -11.09 0.35
CA GLU A 118 0.82 -12.23 1.11
C GLU A 118 2.04 -12.86 0.44
N ARG A 119 2.99 -13.33 1.26
CA ARG A 119 4.15 -14.07 0.80
C ARG A 119 3.73 -15.28 -0.02
N ASN A 120 4.23 -15.36 -1.26
CA ASN A 120 3.98 -16.48 -2.17
C ASN A 120 5.29 -16.90 -2.86
N LEU A 121 5.65 -18.17 -2.74
CA LEU A 121 6.91 -18.71 -3.30
C LEU A 121 6.89 -18.82 -4.83
N LEU A 122 5.74 -19.16 -5.42
CA LEU A 122 5.62 -19.38 -6.86
C LEU A 122 5.79 -18.08 -7.65
N THR A 123 5.26 -16.98 -7.11
CA THR A 123 5.40 -15.64 -7.69
C THR A 123 6.62 -14.89 -7.16
N LEU A 124 7.48 -15.54 -6.37
CA LEU A 124 8.63 -14.93 -5.68
C LEU A 124 8.28 -13.72 -4.81
N ASN A 125 7.01 -13.60 -4.40
CA ASN A 125 6.53 -12.55 -3.55
C ASN A 125 6.99 -12.76 -2.10
N ARG A 126 7.85 -11.85 -1.63
CA ARG A 126 8.37 -11.85 -0.25
C ARG A 126 7.46 -11.11 0.73
N ALA A 127 6.29 -10.65 0.28
CA ALA A 127 5.45 -9.65 0.93
C ALA A 127 6.27 -8.45 1.36
N SER A 128 6.69 -7.66 0.36
CA SER A 128 7.46 -6.44 0.51
C SER A 128 6.67 -5.28 -0.07
N ALA A 129 5.74 -4.72 0.69
CA ALA A 129 4.89 -3.63 0.22
C ALA A 129 5.69 -2.37 -0.17
N GLU A 130 6.93 -2.20 0.29
CA GLU A 130 7.84 -1.15 -0.18
C GLU A 130 8.09 -1.21 -1.70
N GLU A 131 7.83 -2.34 -2.38
CA GLU A 131 7.97 -2.47 -3.83
C GLU A 131 7.07 -1.51 -4.63
N ILE A 132 5.99 -0.98 -4.03
CA ILE A 132 5.13 0.01 -4.67
C ILE A 132 5.70 1.43 -4.59
N GLN A 133 6.82 1.63 -3.89
CA GLN A 133 7.43 2.92 -3.63
C GLN A 133 8.60 3.20 -4.57
N ASP A 134 8.80 4.49 -4.89
CA ASP A 134 9.99 4.99 -5.55
C ASP A 134 10.69 6.00 -4.63
N HIS A 135 11.80 5.58 -4.04
CA HIS A 135 12.59 6.45 -3.16
C HIS A 135 13.33 7.58 -3.90
N ARG A 136 13.36 7.55 -5.24
CA ARG A 136 13.85 8.66 -6.08
C ARG A 136 12.73 9.66 -6.41
N CYS A 137 11.49 9.36 -6.05
CA CYS A 137 10.35 10.26 -6.20
C CYS A 137 10.15 10.78 -7.63
N ALA A 138 10.27 9.92 -8.65
CA ALA A 138 10.05 10.30 -10.05
C ALA A 138 8.65 10.88 -10.30
N ILE A 139 7.66 10.49 -9.49
CA ILE A 139 6.29 11.03 -9.51
C ILE A 139 6.23 12.56 -9.28
N LEU A 140 7.22 13.14 -8.60
CA LEU A 140 7.27 14.60 -8.37
C LEU A 140 7.89 15.37 -9.55
N ASN A 141 8.51 14.65 -10.50
CA ASN A 141 9.09 15.23 -11.71
C ASN A 141 8.19 15.02 -12.94
N ALA A 142 7.16 14.19 -12.80
CA ALA A 142 6.14 14.03 -13.82
C ALA A 142 5.27 15.30 -13.82
N ASN A 143 5.47 16.17 -14.81
CA ASN A 143 4.56 17.27 -15.06
C ASN A 143 3.17 16.67 -15.37
N HIS A 144 2.25 16.80 -14.43
CA HIS A 144 0.82 16.57 -14.66
C HIS A 144 0.18 17.85 -15.18
#